data_AF-A0A7J6KBV0-F1
#
_entry.id   AF-A0A7J6KBV0-F1
#
_cell.length_a   1.000
_cell.length_b   1.000
_cell.length_c   1.000
_cell.angle_alpha   90.00
_cell.angle_beta   90.00
_cell.angle_gamma   90.00
#
_symmetry.space_group_name_H-M   'P 1'
#
loop_
_entity.id
_entity.type
_entity.pdbx_description
1 polymer ?
#
loop_
_entity_poly.entity_id
_entity_poly.type
_entity_poly.pdbx_seq_one_letter_code
_entity_poly.pdbx_strand_id
1 'polypeptide(L)'
;MANTIMMGEVSVAKARSSTTPFSLARVVKVRLSSASRLGCVALLLLASATGLPGYPSSFLIRALADESQVSSVCVPGEGVTKCTCAAQESTNLKELEASFSEKLSAVELACEQQSFAPEDPNNKLVCPADTSDFNDCKGNQASTKSIDLTTLLTGNTESIKWEAVTRAAQGTTKILSIPPANLPYTDQSFAVGCLDNGKTTAKCKLTVTIEARASVTQDQIVTCAYGKTSNQKHQSIKLSPSQNKFTLVCGKDGEVLPTKYQSTFCVPKDGVDARAECSGNYTDVIPAYETQWWKHDAAQHTFTLEIPEGGFPEKETQIMVGCQKSKKEAAGTDNEVREEASSDSPTVCSVDVTIEAVASSASLSGGVAGVFSWFCSVGAFLTVSCLMM
;
A
#
# COMPACT_ATOMS: atom_id res chain seq x y z
N MET A 1 -36.96 49.71 -35.45
CA MET A 1 -37.65 48.43 -35.69
C MET A 1 -37.05 47.42 -34.73
N ALA A 2 -37.82 47.09 -33.70
CA ALA A 2 -37.46 46.06 -32.73
C ALA A 2 -37.88 44.70 -33.30
N ASN A 3 -37.11 43.65 -33.05
CA ASN A 3 -37.66 42.30 -32.97
C ASN A 3 -36.90 41.48 -31.94
N THR A 4 -37.67 41.14 -30.91
CA THR A 4 -37.43 40.28 -29.76
C THR A 4 -37.44 38.81 -30.21
N ILE A 5 -36.51 37.98 -29.71
CA ILE A 5 -36.69 36.53 -29.69
C ILE A 5 -36.53 36.06 -28.24
N MET A 6 -37.64 35.54 -27.71
CA MET A 6 -37.82 34.98 -26.37
C MET A 6 -37.16 33.60 -26.24
N MET A 7 -36.53 33.38 -25.09
CA MET A 7 -36.13 32.07 -24.57
C MET A 7 -37.35 31.31 -24.04
N GLY A 8 -37.43 30.01 -24.31
CA GLY A 8 -38.40 29.09 -23.70
C GLY A 8 -37.73 28.20 -22.66
N GLU A 9 -38.15 28.33 -21.40
CA GLU A 9 -37.81 27.45 -20.27
C GLU A 9 -38.60 26.13 -20.35
N VAL A 10 -37.95 25.02 -20.00
CA VAL A 10 -38.63 23.77 -19.62
C VAL A 10 -38.18 23.40 -18.21
N SER A 11 -39.11 23.53 -17.28
CA SER A 11 -38.97 23.20 -15.85
C SER A 11 -39.02 21.68 -15.63
N VAL A 12 -38.01 21.13 -14.97
CA VAL A 12 -38.10 19.81 -14.31
C VAL A 12 -37.99 20.01 -12.81
N ALA A 13 -39.08 19.68 -12.11
CA ALA A 13 -39.23 19.79 -10.68
C ALA A 13 -38.30 18.80 -9.94
N LYS A 14 -37.47 19.32 -9.04
CA LYS A 14 -36.70 18.52 -8.05
C LYS A 14 -37.31 18.74 -6.67
N ALA A 15 -37.93 17.68 -6.14
CA ALA A 15 -38.50 17.67 -4.81
C ALA A 15 -37.39 17.78 -3.75
N ARG A 16 -37.63 18.67 -2.79
CA ARG A 16 -36.80 18.99 -1.63
C ARG A 16 -37.25 18.07 -0.48
N SER A 17 -36.33 17.37 0.17
CA SER A 17 -36.57 16.87 1.53
C SER A 17 -35.39 17.20 2.42
N SER A 18 -35.75 17.80 3.54
CA SER A 18 -34.92 18.41 4.57
C SER A 18 -34.35 17.34 5.51
N THR A 19 -33.07 17.47 5.90
CA THR A 19 -32.58 16.76 7.09
C THR A 19 -31.43 17.53 7.73
N THR A 20 -31.65 17.97 8.97
CA THR A 20 -30.62 18.23 10.00
C THR A 20 -31.26 17.83 11.36
N PRO A 21 -30.52 17.79 12.48
CA PRO A 21 -29.71 16.63 12.87
C PRO A 21 -30.03 16.16 14.31
N PHE A 22 -29.75 14.91 14.68
CA PHE A 22 -29.58 14.57 16.10
C PHE A 22 -28.56 13.44 16.28
N SER A 23 -27.57 13.72 17.14
CA SER A 23 -26.63 12.76 17.71
C SER A 23 -27.34 11.78 18.63
N LEU A 24 -26.81 10.55 18.74
CA LEU A 24 -26.54 9.90 20.04
C LEU A 24 -25.75 8.60 19.84
N ALA A 25 -24.66 8.51 20.60
CA ALA A 25 -23.85 7.32 20.78
C ALA A 25 -24.65 6.15 21.37
N ARG A 26 -24.39 4.92 20.93
CA ARG A 26 -24.53 3.75 21.80
C ARG A 26 -23.65 2.57 21.35
N VAL A 27 -22.71 2.24 22.22
CA VAL A 27 -21.95 0.99 22.29
C VAL A 27 -22.90 -0.21 22.30
N VAL A 28 -22.66 -1.20 21.44
CA VAL A 28 -23.35 -2.50 21.50
C VAL A 28 -22.33 -3.61 21.73
N LYS A 29 -22.33 -4.15 22.95
CA LYS A 29 -21.73 -5.44 23.31
C LYS A 29 -22.57 -6.56 22.69
N VAL A 30 -21.96 -7.40 21.85
CA VAL A 30 -22.56 -8.67 21.44
C VAL A 30 -22.17 -9.73 22.48
N ARG A 31 -23.13 -10.11 23.32
CA ARG A 31 -23.04 -11.27 24.21
C ARG A 31 -23.69 -12.46 23.52
N LEU A 32 -22.96 -13.57 23.48
CA LEU A 32 -23.42 -14.92 23.18
C LEU A 32 -24.66 -15.28 24.04
N SER A 33 -25.69 -15.83 23.40
CA SER A 33 -26.73 -16.61 24.10
C SER A 33 -26.99 -17.90 23.36
N SER A 34 -26.62 -18.99 24.03
CA SER A 34 -26.94 -20.39 23.77
C SER A 34 -28.45 -20.64 23.76
N ALA A 35 -28.96 -21.28 22.70
CA ALA A 35 -30.28 -21.89 22.69
C ALA A 35 -30.17 -23.37 23.09
N SER A 36 -31.03 -23.76 24.03
CA SER A 36 -31.12 -25.08 24.64
C SER A 36 -32.45 -25.73 24.25
N ARG A 37 -32.42 -27.07 24.17
CA ARG A 37 -33.50 -28.07 24.32
C ARG A 37 -34.17 -28.64 23.05
N LEU A 38 -33.88 -29.92 22.82
CA LEU A 38 -34.76 -31.10 22.87
C LEU A 38 -33.81 -32.31 22.65
N GLY A 39 -33.68 -33.34 23.48
CA GLY A 39 -34.67 -34.06 24.26
C GLY A 39 -34.97 -35.39 23.57
N CYS A 40 -34.09 -36.41 23.69
CA CYS A 40 -34.44 -37.83 23.50
C CYS A 40 -33.46 -38.73 24.25
N VAL A 41 -33.99 -39.41 25.26
CA VAL A 41 -33.37 -40.45 26.08
C VAL A 41 -33.68 -41.80 25.44
N ALA A 42 -32.67 -42.65 25.22
CA ALA A 42 -32.87 -44.08 25.13
C ALA A 42 -31.57 -44.81 25.52
N LEU A 43 -31.59 -45.37 26.72
CA LEU A 43 -30.59 -46.26 27.30
C LEU A 43 -31.12 -47.68 27.10
N LEU A 44 -30.38 -48.57 26.44
CA LEU A 44 -30.64 -50.01 26.49
C LEU A 44 -29.31 -50.78 26.31
N LEU A 45 -28.76 -51.22 27.44
CA LEU A 45 -27.78 -52.29 27.55
C LEU A 45 -28.54 -53.57 27.88
N LEU A 46 -28.38 -54.63 27.09
CA LEU A 46 -28.48 -56.01 27.57
C LEU A 46 -27.46 -56.88 26.83
N ALA A 47 -26.60 -57.51 27.63
CA ALA A 47 -25.69 -58.57 27.23
C ALA A 47 -26.18 -59.88 27.86
N SER A 48 -26.20 -60.96 27.07
CA SER A 48 -25.92 -62.33 27.57
C SER A 48 -25.75 -63.30 26.38
N ALA A 49 -24.81 -64.22 26.57
CA ALA A 49 -24.15 -65.07 25.59
C ALA A 49 -24.82 -66.45 25.36
N THR A 50 -24.09 -67.32 24.64
CA THR A 50 -24.32 -68.72 24.19
C THR A 50 -24.96 -68.84 22.79
N GLY A 51 -24.50 -69.64 21.81
CA GLY A 51 -23.37 -70.55 21.63
C GLY A 51 -23.67 -71.52 20.45
N LEU A 52 -22.65 -71.80 19.60
CA LEU A 52 -22.52 -72.88 18.59
C LEU A 52 -23.13 -72.70 17.17
N PRO A 53 -22.58 -73.39 16.12
CA PRO A 53 -21.88 -72.72 15.03
C PRO A 53 -22.57 -72.86 13.66
N GLY A 54 -22.30 -71.90 12.78
CA GLY A 54 -22.64 -72.00 11.37
C GLY A 54 -21.94 -70.90 10.58
N TYR A 55 -21.09 -71.30 9.63
CA TYR A 55 -20.57 -70.46 8.53
C TYR A 55 -21.67 -69.52 8.00
N PRO A 56 -21.39 -68.26 7.60
CA PRO A 56 -20.57 -68.06 6.41
C PRO A 56 -19.79 -66.73 6.27
N SER A 57 -19.00 -66.68 5.19
CA SER A 57 -18.67 -65.52 4.38
C SER A 57 -17.71 -64.46 4.94
N SER A 58 -16.48 -64.58 4.43
CA SER A 58 -15.49 -63.53 4.26
C SER A 58 -16.10 -62.26 3.65
N PHE A 59 -16.45 -61.28 4.48
CA PHE A 59 -16.52 -59.90 4.07
C PHE A 59 -15.52 -59.12 4.92
N LEU A 60 -14.28 -59.07 4.43
CA LEU A 60 -13.38 -57.98 4.75
C LEU A 60 -14.04 -56.72 4.18
N ILE A 61 -14.82 -56.01 5.00
CA ILE A 61 -15.07 -54.60 4.76
C ILE A 61 -13.73 -53.92 5.05
N ARG A 62 -12.91 -53.85 3.99
CA ARG A 62 -11.84 -52.87 3.91
C ARG A 62 -12.57 -51.54 3.90
N ALA A 63 -12.65 -50.91 5.07
CA ALA A 63 -12.93 -49.48 5.12
C ALA A 63 -11.83 -48.83 4.28
N LEU A 64 -12.16 -48.50 3.04
CA LEU A 64 -11.41 -47.52 2.29
C LEU A 64 -11.59 -46.25 3.11
N ALA A 65 -10.58 -45.93 3.93
CA ALA A 65 -10.39 -44.55 4.32
C ALA A 65 -10.35 -43.79 3.00
N ASP A 66 -11.36 -42.96 2.79
CA ASP A 66 -11.34 -41.92 1.78
C ASP A 66 -10.14 -41.05 2.14
N GLU A 67 -8.98 -41.40 1.58
CA GLU A 67 -7.77 -40.60 1.66
C GLU A 67 -8.14 -39.33 0.94
N SER A 68 -8.53 -38.30 1.71
CA SER A 68 -8.88 -36.98 1.18
C SER A 68 -7.80 -36.63 0.18
N GLN A 69 -8.16 -36.59 -1.11
CA GLN A 69 -7.24 -36.19 -2.15
C GLN A 69 -6.82 -34.75 -1.84
N VAL A 70 -5.65 -34.60 -1.21
CA VAL A 70 -5.06 -33.30 -0.93
C VAL A 70 -4.73 -32.73 -2.30
N SER A 71 -5.51 -31.74 -2.73
CA SER A 71 -5.26 -31.03 -3.97
C SER A 71 -4.31 -29.87 -3.70
N SER A 72 -3.43 -29.57 -4.65
CA SER A 72 -2.53 -28.43 -4.50
C SER A 72 -3.30 -27.12 -4.47
N VAL A 73 -3.07 -26.34 -3.41
CA VAL A 73 -3.83 -25.12 -3.11
C VAL A 73 -3.02 -24.15 -2.26
N CYS A 74 -3.27 -22.86 -2.44
CA CYS A 74 -2.82 -21.80 -1.54
C CYS A 74 -3.98 -21.32 -0.67
N VAL A 75 -3.78 -21.37 0.64
CA VAL A 75 -4.77 -20.92 1.63
C VAL A 75 -4.24 -19.68 2.34
N PRO A 76 -4.92 -18.53 2.23
CA PRO A 76 -4.56 -17.33 2.98
C PRO A 76 -4.79 -17.57 4.47
N GLY A 77 -3.80 -17.24 5.29
CA GLY A 77 -3.87 -17.21 6.75
C GLY A 77 -3.63 -15.81 7.31
N GLU A 78 -3.55 -15.70 8.63
CA GLU A 78 -3.18 -14.45 9.30
C GLU A 78 -1.69 -14.16 9.09
N GLY A 79 -1.37 -13.19 8.22
CA GLY A 79 0.00 -12.76 7.93
C GLY A 79 0.85 -13.73 7.09
N VAL A 80 0.36 -14.96 6.84
CA VAL A 80 1.04 -15.98 6.03
C VAL A 80 0.10 -16.64 5.03
N THR A 81 0.51 -16.77 3.78
CA THR A 81 -0.17 -17.63 2.79
C THR A 81 0.52 -19.00 2.77
N LYS A 82 -0.25 -20.07 2.99
CA LYS A 82 0.27 -21.44 2.97
C LYS A 82 -0.14 -22.14 1.69
N CYS A 83 0.84 -22.45 0.86
CA CYS A 83 0.70 -23.21 -0.36
C CYS A 83 1.17 -24.65 -0.16
N THR A 84 0.39 -25.60 -0.65
CA THR A 84 0.76 -27.02 -0.64
C THR A 84 0.78 -27.52 -2.08
N CYS A 85 1.87 -28.20 -2.45
CA CYS A 85 1.97 -29.00 -3.66
C CYS A 85 1.85 -30.48 -3.27
N ALA A 86 0.79 -31.12 -3.74
CA ALA A 86 0.43 -32.47 -3.34
C ALA A 86 1.35 -33.53 -3.96
N ALA A 87 1.55 -34.63 -3.21
CA ALA A 87 2.40 -35.73 -3.64
C ALA A 87 1.91 -36.45 -4.91
N GLN A 88 0.59 -36.56 -5.10
CA GLN A 88 -0.05 -37.17 -6.26
C GLN A 88 -0.61 -36.13 -7.25
N GLU A 89 0.16 -35.09 -7.55
CA GLU A 89 -0.19 -34.22 -8.67
C GLU A 89 -0.18 -35.01 -10.00
N SER A 90 -1.18 -34.74 -10.82
CA SER A 90 -1.37 -35.38 -12.13
C SER A 90 -0.17 -35.12 -13.06
N THR A 91 -0.16 -35.71 -14.25
CA THR A 91 0.90 -35.51 -15.26
C THR A 91 1.09 -34.05 -15.70
N ASN A 92 0.15 -33.15 -15.37
CA ASN A 92 0.18 -31.74 -15.75
C ASN A 92 0.76 -30.87 -14.64
N LEU A 93 1.49 -29.82 -15.04
CA LEU A 93 2.00 -28.79 -14.13
C LEU A 93 0.83 -28.06 -13.46
N LYS A 94 0.85 -28.00 -12.13
CA LYS A 94 -0.09 -27.20 -11.36
C LYS A 94 0.44 -25.79 -11.16
N GLU A 95 -0.39 -24.80 -11.47
CA GLU A 95 -0.11 -23.39 -11.19
C GLU A 95 -0.79 -22.97 -9.88
N LEU A 96 -0.02 -22.28 -9.04
CA LEU A 96 -0.39 -21.72 -7.75
C LEU A 96 0.01 -20.25 -7.73
N GLU A 97 -0.70 -19.46 -6.95
CA GLU A 97 -0.45 -18.03 -6.80
C GLU A 97 -0.45 -17.63 -5.33
N ALA A 98 0.47 -16.75 -4.97
CA ALA A 98 0.50 -16.06 -3.68
C ALA A 98 1.01 -14.63 -3.89
N SER A 99 0.74 -13.75 -2.93
CA SER A 99 1.31 -12.41 -2.93
C SER A 99 1.95 -12.06 -1.60
N PHE A 100 2.81 -11.05 -1.58
CA PHE A 100 3.22 -10.32 -0.39
C PHE A 100 2.58 -8.93 -0.44
N SER A 101 2.19 -8.40 0.73
CA SER A 101 1.64 -7.05 0.87
C SER A 101 1.97 -6.50 2.27
N GLU A 102 1.59 -5.26 2.57
CA GLU A 102 1.78 -4.69 3.91
C GLU A 102 1.11 -5.53 5.02
N LYS A 103 0.03 -6.24 4.69
CA LYS A 103 -0.71 -7.10 5.63
C LYS A 103 -0.26 -8.56 5.60
N LEU A 104 0.41 -8.98 4.54
CA LEU A 104 0.83 -10.36 4.35
C LEU A 104 2.34 -10.43 4.12
N SER A 105 3.05 -10.74 5.20
CA SER A 105 4.51 -10.69 5.25
C SER A 105 5.18 -12.03 5.02
N ALA A 106 4.43 -13.14 4.85
CA ALA A 106 5.01 -14.46 4.69
C ALA A 106 4.28 -15.33 3.65
N VAL A 107 5.06 -16.15 2.94
CA VAL A 107 4.55 -17.20 2.03
C VAL A 107 5.29 -18.50 2.33
N GLU A 108 4.54 -19.58 2.52
CA GLU A 108 5.06 -20.93 2.77
C GLU A 108 4.68 -21.84 1.61
N LEU A 109 5.63 -22.63 1.10
CA LEU A 109 5.40 -23.67 0.10
C LEU A 109 5.84 -25.03 0.65
N ALA A 110 4.89 -25.95 0.77
CA ALA A 110 5.13 -27.35 1.10
C ALA A 110 5.16 -28.20 -0.17
N CYS A 111 6.30 -28.80 -0.48
CA CYS A 111 6.45 -29.80 -1.55
C CYS A 111 6.37 -31.20 -0.95
N GLU A 112 5.20 -31.83 -0.96
CA GLU A 112 5.01 -33.16 -0.37
C GLU A 112 5.65 -34.23 -1.24
N GLN A 113 6.56 -35.02 -0.66
CA GLN A 113 7.33 -36.06 -1.37
C GLN A 113 8.06 -35.55 -2.65
N GLN A 114 8.40 -34.26 -2.66
CA GLN A 114 8.97 -33.54 -3.79
C GLN A 114 10.07 -32.59 -3.30
N SER A 115 10.85 -32.03 -4.25
CA SER A 115 11.96 -31.12 -3.96
C SER A 115 11.64 -29.68 -4.33
N PHE A 116 11.91 -28.73 -3.43
CA PHE A 116 11.80 -27.30 -3.70
C PHE A 116 12.75 -26.85 -4.81
N ALA A 117 12.29 -25.95 -5.67
CA ALA A 117 13.04 -25.34 -6.75
C ALA A 117 12.86 -23.80 -6.79
N PRO A 118 13.89 -23.05 -7.23
CA PRO A 118 15.18 -23.53 -7.69
C PRO A 118 16.05 -24.08 -6.55
N GLU A 119 16.99 -24.94 -6.92
CA GLU A 119 18.01 -25.42 -5.99
C GLU A 119 19.09 -24.34 -5.85
N ASP A 120 19.23 -23.84 -4.63
CA ASP A 120 20.17 -22.77 -4.28
C ASP A 120 20.77 -23.00 -2.89
N PRO A 121 22.10 -23.11 -2.77
CA PRO A 121 22.78 -23.23 -1.48
C PRO A 121 22.51 -22.06 -0.52
N ASN A 122 22.27 -20.85 -1.05
CA ASN A 122 22.10 -19.64 -0.24
C ASN A 122 20.63 -19.33 0.11
N ASN A 123 19.68 -20.03 -0.52
CA ASN A 123 18.23 -19.83 -0.41
C ASN A 123 17.74 -18.41 -0.74
N LYS A 124 18.44 -17.70 -1.63
CA LYS A 124 18.12 -16.35 -2.12
C LYS A 124 17.75 -16.32 -3.59
N LEU A 125 17.99 -17.39 -4.36
CA LEU A 125 17.64 -17.44 -5.77
C LEU A 125 16.18 -17.81 -5.97
N VAL A 126 15.55 -17.12 -6.92
CA VAL A 126 14.20 -17.36 -7.44
C VAL A 126 14.23 -17.28 -8.96
N CYS A 127 13.15 -17.71 -9.61
CA CYS A 127 13.06 -17.73 -11.06
C CYS A 127 12.15 -16.60 -11.57
N PRO A 128 12.27 -16.17 -12.83
CA PRO A 128 11.33 -15.26 -13.47
C PRO A 128 9.90 -15.82 -13.41
N ALA A 129 8.90 -14.96 -13.27
CA ALA A 129 7.50 -15.37 -13.09
C ALA A 129 6.96 -16.21 -14.27
N ASP A 130 7.49 -16.01 -15.48
CA ASP A 130 7.13 -16.73 -16.70
C ASP A 130 7.87 -18.08 -16.87
N THR A 131 8.73 -18.45 -15.93
CA THR A 131 9.47 -19.73 -15.95
C THR A 131 8.51 -20.91 -16.05
N SER A 132 8.75 -21.79 -17.02
CA SER A 132 8.04 -23.06 -17.21
C SER A 132 8.87 -24.27 -16.77
N ASP A 133 10.20 -24.15 -16.81
CA ASP A 133 11.14 -25.17 -16.36
C ASP A 133 12.11 -24.59 -15.32
N PHE A 134 12.00 -25.05 -14.06
CA PHE A 134 12.88 -24.59 -12.98
C PHE A 134 14.34 -25.07 -13.14
N ASN A 135 14.64 -25.99 -14.07
CA ASN A 135 16.02 -26.33 -14.40
C ASN A 135 16.77 -25.18 -15.08
N ASP A 136 16.05 -24.27 -15.74
CA ASP A 136 16.62 -23.10 -16.42
C ASP A 136 17.13 -22.02 -15.45
N CYS A 137 16.73 -22.09 -14.17
CA CYS A 137 17.05 -21.11 -13.13
C CYS A 137 17.81 -21.71 -11.93
N LYS A 138 18.67 -22.70 -12.18
CA LYS A 138 19.54 -23.30 -11.15
C LYS A 138 20.80 -22.46 -10.89
N GLY A 139 21.21 -22.36 -9.62
CA GLY A 139 22.31 -21.51 -9.14
C GLY A 139 23.75 -21.95 -9.46
N ASN A 140 23.95 -23.10 -10.13
CA ASN A 140 25.28 -23.67 -10.40
C ASN A 140 25.78 -23.47 -11.84
N GLN A 141 25.01 -22.80 -12.69
CA GLN A 141 25.48 -22.34 -13.99
C GLN A 141 25.36 -20.83 -14.05
N ALA A 142 26.10 -20.21 -14.96
CA ALA A 142 25.86 -18.84 -15.42
C ALA A 142 24.50 -18.76 -16.16
N SER A 143 23.43 -19.25 -15.52
CA SER A 143 22.07 -19.14 -16.00
C SER A 143 21.68 -17.68 -15.80
N THR A 144 21.72 -16.92 -16.90
CA THR A 144 21.28 -15.52 -16.96
C THR A 144 19.80 -15.32 -16.60
N LYS A 145 19.10 -16.40 -16.27
CA LYS A 145 17.67 -16.44 -15.95
C LYS A 145 17.39 -16.43 -14.45
N SER A 146 18.34 -16.76 -13.57
CA SER A 146 18.04 -16.76 -12.12
C SER A 146 18.05 -15.34 -11.56
N ILE A 147 17.15 -15.04 -10.62
CA ILE A 147 17.05 -13.73 -9.96
C ILE A 147 17.47 -13.88 -8.50
N ASP A 148 18.35 -13.01 -8.02
CA ASP A 148 18.56 -12.86 -6.58
C ASP A 148 17.38 -12.10 -5.98
N LEU A 149 16.60 -12.76 -5.11
CA LEU A 149 15.41 -12.21 -4.46
C LEU A 149 15.67 -10.84 -3.82
N THR A 150 16.85 -10.61 -3.28
CA THR A 150 17.18 -9.35 -2.60
C THR A 150 17.19 -8.15 -3.55
N THR A 151 17.38 -8.38 -4.86
CA THR A 151 17.34 -7.33 -5.89
C THR A 151 15.92 -6.85 -6.19
N LEU A 152 14.91 -7.63 -5.83
CA LEU A 152 13.48 -7.30 -5.97
C LEU A 152 12.95 -6.51 -4.76
N LEU A 153 13.77 -6.30 -3.73
CA LEU A 153 13.38 -5.73 -2.45
C LEU A 153 14.11 -4.40 -2.18
N THR A 154 13.66 -3.69 -1.16
CA THR A 154 14.27 -2.41 -0.75
C THR A 154 14.85 -2.50 0.66
N GLY A 155 15.69 -1.53 1.03
CA GLY A 155 16.27 -1.43 2.36
C GLY A 155 17.30 -2.53 2.65
N ASN A 156 17.42 -2.89 3.93
CA ASN A 156 18.33 -3.97 4.36
C ASN A 156 17.69 -5.34 4.11
N THR A 157 18.28 -6.12 3.22
CA THR A 157 17.75 -7.42 2.77
C THR A 157 18.63 -8.60 3.17
N GLU A 158 19.68 -8.38 3.97
CA GLU A 158 20.69 -9.41 4.29
C GLU A 158 20.09 -10.69 4.87
N SER A 159 19.10 -10.56 5.75
CA SER A 159 18.43 -11.67 6.44
C SER A 159 17.30 -12.31 5.62
N ILE A 160 16.89 -11.73 4.50
CA ILE A 160 15.74 -12.20 3.73
C ILE A 160 16.17 -13.35 2.82
N LYS A 161 15.59 -14.52 3.06
CA LYS A 161 15.86 -15.77 2.34
C LYS A 161 14.73 -16.77 2.59
N TRP A 162 14.67 -17.81 1.77
CA TRP A 162 13.83 -18.96 2.05
C TRP A 162 14.43 -19.79 3.20
N GLU A 163 13.61 -20.13 4.18
CA GLU A 163 14.01 -20.92 5.34
C GLU A 163 13.29 -22.26 5.36
N ALA A 164 13.99 -23.32 5.76
CA ALA A 164 13.40 -24.64 5.88
C ALA A 164 12.44 -24.70 7.08
N VAL A 165 11.26 -25.26 6.87
CA VAL A 165 10.29 -25.56 7.94
C VAL A 165 10.29 -27.05 8.17
N THR A 166 10.63 -27.49 9.39
CA THR A 166 10.58 -28.90 9.74
C THR A 166 9.12 -29.34 9.91
N ARG A 167 8.65 -30.27 9.08
CA ARG A 167 7.34 -30.90 9.20
C ARG A 167 7.50 -32.42 9.37
N ALA A 168 6.49 -33.05 9.96
CA ALA A 168 6.47 -34.51 10.18
C ALA A 168 6.32 -35.32 8.86
N ALA A 169 5.84 -34.70 7.79
CA ALA A 169 5.65 -35.31 6.48
C ALA A 169 6.95 -35.34 5.65
N GLN A 170 7.09 -36.35 4.79
CA GLN A 170 8.22 -36.45 3.85
C GLN A 170 8.13 -35.36 2.77
N GLY A 171 9.24 -34.69 2.48
CA GLY A 171 9.33 -33.63 1.47
C GLY A 171 10.07 -32.38 1.96
N THR A 172 10.12 -31.35 1.13
CA THR A 172 10.72 -30.06 1.50
C THR A 172 9.64 -29.01 1.70
N THR A 173 9.63 -28.36 2.85
CA THR A 173 8.81 -27.17 3.10
C THR A 173 9.71 -25.98 3.32
N LYS A 174 9.44 -24.87 2.63
CA LYS A 174 10.15 -23.60 2.86
C LYS A 174 9.18 -22.46 3.08
N ILE A 175 9.62 -21.48 3.87
CA ILE A 175 8.91 -20.23 4.14
C ILE A 175 9.80 -19.06 3.77
N LEU A 176 9.21 -18.02 3.20
CA LEU A 176 9.84 -16.73 2.97
C LEU A 176 9.07 -15.67 3.74
N SER A 177 9.79 -14.82 4.48
CA SER A 177 9.21 -13.68 5.18
C SER A 177 9.85 -12.38 4.69
N ILE A 178 9.01 -11.43 4.25
CA ILE A 178 9.41 -10.10 3.80
C ILE A 178 8.77 -9.07 4.74
N PRO A 179 9.56 -8.32 5.53
CA PRO A 179 9.03 -7.24 6.35
C PRO A 179 8.41 -6.13 5.48
N PRO A 180 7.37 -5.43 5.94
CA PRO A 180 6.74 -4.34 5.18
C PRO A 180 7.72 -3.23 4.76
N ALA A 181 8.75 -2.97 5.57
CA ALA A 181 9.79 -1.97 5.26
C ALA A 181 10.68 -2.34 4.06
N ASN A 182 10.67 -3.61 3.64
CA ASN A 182 11.46 -4.12 2.52
C ASN A 182 10.65 -4.27 1.23
N LEU A 183 9.35 -3.95 1.25
CA LEU A 183 8.51 -4.01 0.06
C LEU A 183 9.05 -3.03 -1.01
N PRO A 184 8.97 -3.41 -2.30
CA PRO A 184 9.49 -2.59 -3.39
C PRO A 184 8.66 -1.34 -3.63
N TYR A 185 9.21 -0.42 -4.42
CA TYR A 185 8.49 0.77 -4.89
C TYR A 185 7.60 0.48 -6.10
N THR A 186 7.78 -0.65 -6.78
CA THR A 186 6.98 -1.10 -7.92
C THR A 186 6.61 -2.57 -7.69
N ASP A 187 5.49 -3.03 -8.24
CA ASP A 187 5.12 -4.44 -8.10
C ASP A 187 6.20 -5.31 -8.77
N GLN A 188 6.60 -6.38 -8.08
CA GLN A 188 7.58 -7.34 -8.55
C GLN A 188 6.95 -8.73 -8.60
N SER A 189 7.53 -9.64 -9.38
CA SER A 189 7.08 -11.03 -9.39
C SER A 189 8.22 -12.00 -9.66
N PHE A 190 8.07 -13.20 -9.12
CA PHE A 190 9.00 -14.30 -9.34
C PHE A 190 8.26 -15.64 -9.25
N ALA A 191 8.93 -16.73 -9.58
CA ALA A 191 8.43 -18.08 -9.44
C ALA A 191 9.38 -18.95 -8.60
N VAL A 192 8.77 -19.83 -7.80
CA VAL A 192 9.40 -21.00 -7.16
C VAL A 192 8.51 -22.20 -7.39
N GLY A 193 8.97 -23.40 -7.08
CA GLY A 193 8.15 -24.58 -7.35
C GLY A 193 8.60 -25.85 -6.67
N CYS A 194 7.94 -26.93 -7.05
CA CYS A 194 8.24 -28.27 -6.60
C CYS A 194 8.55 -29.14 -7.81
N LEU A 195 9.73 -29.76 -7.81
CA LEU A 195 10.15 -30.77 -8.77
C LEU A 195 9.86 -32.16 -8.21
N ASP A 196 9.65 -33.11 -9.11
CA ASP A 196 9.64 -34.53 -8.76
C ASP A 196 10.93 -34.99 -8.07
N ASN A 197 10.93 -36.20 -7.49
CA ASN A 197 12.10 -36.74 -6.80
C ASN A 197 13.33 -36.92 -7.71
N GLY A 198 13.11 -37.05 -9.02
CA GLY A 198 14.18 -37.02 -10.02
C GLY A 198 14.81 -35.64 -10.23
N LYS A 199 14.20 -34.57 -9.69
CA LYS A 199 14.54 -33.16 -9.90
C LYS A 199 14.57 -32.78 -11.39
N THR A 200 13.70 -33.40 -12.17
CA THR A 200 13.66 -33.33 -13.64
C THR A 200 12.41 -32.64 -14.17
N THR A 201 11.27 -32.78 -13.47
CA THR A 201 9.99 -32.28 -13.97
C THR A 201 9.27 -31.47 -12.91
N ALA A 202 8.85 -30.26 -13.28
CA ALA A 202 8.02 -29.41 -12.43
C ALA A 202 6.64 -30.03 -12.21
N LYS A 203 6.23 -30.11 -10.95
CA LYS A 203 4.92 -30.59 -10.51
C LYS A 203 4.02 -29.45 -10.08
N CYS A 204 4.59 -28.48 -9.37
CA CYS A 204 3.92 -27.22 -9.09
C CYS A 204 4.82 -26.03 -9.43
N LYS A 205 4.19 -24.98 -9.94
CA LYS A 205 4.73 -23.63 -10.07
C LYS A 205 3.94 -22.72 -9.15
N LEU A 206 4.63 -22.07 -8.22
CA LEU A 206 4.08 -21.00 -7.42
C LEU A 206 4.61 -19.67 -7.98
N THR A 207 3.73 -18.92 -8.62
CA THR A 207 3.98 -17.52 -8.99
C THR A 207 3.73 -16.66 -7.75
N VAL A 208 4.72 -15.87 -7.37
CA VAL A 208 4.66 -14.98 -6.22
C VAL A 208 4.73 -13.55 -6.69
N THR A 209 3.72 -12.76 -6.35
CA THR A 209 3.70 -11.31 -6.59
C THR A 209 4.11 -10.58 -5.32
N ILE A 210 5.09 -9.69 -5.37
CA ILE A 210 5.40 -8.78 -4.27
C ILE A 210 4.73 -7.45 -4.59
N GLU A 211 3.64 -7.14 -3.90
CA GLU A 211 2.99 -5.84 -4.04
C GLU A 211 3.95 -4.75 -3.56
N ALA A 212 3.99 -3.65 -4.31
CA ALA A 212 4.71 -2.47 -3.87
C ALA A 212 4.10 -1.95 -2.58
N ARG A 213 4.93 -1.27 -1.79
CA ARG A 213 4.47 -0.53 -0.61
C ARG A 213 3.44 0.54 -0.99
N ALA A 214 2.60 0.95 -0.04
CA ALA A 214 1.80 2.14 -0.21
C ALA A 214 2.69 3.41 -0.23
N SER A 215 2.27 4.41 -1.00
CA SER A 215 2.81 5.75 -0.84
C SER A 215 2.38 6.29 0.53
N VAL A 216 3.32 6.92 1.22
CA VAL A 216 3.13 7.32 2.62
C VAL A 216 3.64 8.72 2.89
N THR A 217 2.92 9.43 3.75
CA THR A 217 3.33 10.71 4.30
C THR A 217 3.73 10.53 5.76
N GLN A 218 4.95 10.89 6.11
CA GLN A 218 5.47 10.86 7.47
C GLN A 218 6.37 12.05 7.72
N ASP A 219 6.14 12.81 8.80
CA ASP A 219 7.00 13.91 9.26
C ASP A 219 7.43 14.92 8.17
N GLN A 220 6.45 15.40 7.38
CA GLN A 220 6.63 16.28 6.21
C GLN A 220 7.39 15.66 5.01
N ILE A 221 7.58 14.35 5.01
CA ILE A 221 8.19 13.61 3.91
C ILE A 221 7.13 12.73 3.27
N VAL A 222 6.91 12.93 1.97
CA VAL A 222 6.04 12.07 1.17
C VAL A 222 6.92 11.12 0.37
N THR A 223 6.81 9.82 0.65
CA THR A 223 7.53 8.78 -0.08
C THR A 223 6.57 8.09 -1.02
N CYS A 224 6.85 8.22 -2.33
CA CYS A 224 6.00 7.65 -3.37
C CYS A 224 6.44 6.23 -3.74
N ALA A 225 5.44 5.43 -4.10
CA ALA A 225 5.56 4.14 -4.75
C ALA A 225 4.58 4.08 -5.93
N TYR A 226 4.71 3.06 -6.78
CA TYR A 226 4.12 3.00 -8.12
C TYR A 226 3.51 1.63 -8.45
N GLY A 227 3.26 0.79 -7.44
CA GLY A 227 2.49 -0.42 -7.62
C GLY A 227 1.03 -0.12 -7.92
N LYS A 228 0.31 -1.16 -8.34
CA LYS A 228 -1.11 -1.10 -8.71
C LYS A 228 -2.00 -0.55 -7.59
N THR A 229 -1.61 -0.79 -6.34
CA THR A 229 -2.38 -0.40 -5.15
C THR A 229 -1.69 0.69 -4.33
N SER A 230 -0.53 1.19 -4.76
CA SER A 230 0.28 2.14 -3.98
C SER A 230 -0.39 3.50 -3.75
N ASN A 231 -1.21 3.96 -4.70
CA ASN A 231 -1.78 5.31 -4.72
C ASN A 231 -3.31 5.30 -4.79
N GLN A 232 -3.97 4.53 -3.93
CA GLN A 232 -5.45 4.52 -3.85
C GLN A 232 -6.05 5.86 -3.42
N LYS A 233 -5.25 6.74 -2.81
CA LYS A 233 -5.62 8.07 -2.33
C LYS A 233 -4.45 9.03 -2.51
N HIS A 234 -4.76 10.30 -2.71
CA HIS A 234 -3.75 11.35 -2.67
C HIS A 234 -3.12 11.40 -1.28
N GLN A 235 -1.83 11.73 -1.27
CA GLN A 235 -1.11 12.11 -0.07
C GLN A 235 -1.49 13.56 0.28
N SER A 236 -1.38 13.92 1.55
CA SER A 236 -1.73 15.28 2.00
C SER A 236 -0.69 15.81 2.95
N ILE A 237 -0.26 17.04 2.71
CA ILE A 237 0.71 17.78 3.52
C ILE A 237 0.12 19.14 3.87
N LYS A 238 0.44 19.62 5.08
CA LYS A 238 0.14 21.00 5.49
C LYS A 238 1.45 21.74 5.74
N LEU A 239 1.60 22.91 5.13
CA LEU A 239 2.68 23.85 5.39
C LEU A 239 2.17 25.00 6.26
N SER A 240 2.89 25.26 7.35
CA SER A 240 2.69 26.41 8.24
C SER A 240 4.01 27.13 8.44
N PRO A 241 4.06 28.35 8.98
CA PRO A 241 5.32 29.01 9.34
C PRO A 241 6.22 28.15 10.25
N SER A 242 5.63 27.32 11.11
CA SER A 242 6.37 26.40 11.99
C SER A 242 6.80 25.08 11.32
N GLN A 243 6.13 24.70 10.23
CA GLN A 243 6.40 23.50 9.43
C GLN A 243 6.45 23.92 7.96
N ASN A 244 7.48 24.70 7.63
CA ASN A 244 7.52 25.49 6.41
C ASN A 244 8.11 24.75 5.20
N LYS A 245 8.39 23.47 5.36
CA LYS A 245 8.97 22.63 4.32
C LYS A 245 8.30 21.27 4.23
N PHE A 246 8.33 20.69 3.04
CA PHE A 246 8.08 19.28 2.84
C PHE A 246 9.02 18.72 1.76
N THR A 247 9.25 17.41 1.81
CA THR A 247 10.09 16.69 0.86
C THR A 247 9.28 15.62 0.15
N LEU A 248 9.32 15.62 -1.17
CA LEU A 248 8.76 14.60 -2.04
C LEU A 248 9.87 13.66 -2.51
N VAL A 249 9.76 12.39 -2.18
CA VAL A 249 10.70 11.33 -2.56
C VAL A 249 10.06 10.51 -3.68
N CYS A 250 10.49 10.76 -4.92
CA CYS A 250 10.09 9.93 -6.06
C CYS A 250 10.97 8.67 -6.19
N GLY A 251 12.18 8.70 -5.63
CA GLY A 251 13.13 7.60 -5.79
C GLY A 251 13.58 7.41 -7.23
N LYS A 252 14.46 6.41 -7.45
CA LYS A 252 15.05 6.12 -8.77
C LYS A 252 14.03 5.70 -9.83
N ASP A 253 12.93 5.07 -9.40
CA ASP A 253 11.91 4.52 -10.28
C ASP A 253 10.85 5.57 -10.66
N GLY A 254 11.01 6.82 -10.19
CA GLY A 254 10.03 7.88 -10.32
C GLY A 254 10.53 9.19 -10.94
N GLU A 255 9.61 9.90 -11.58
CA GLU A 255 9.77 11.25 -12.13
C GLU A 255 8.81 12.22 -11.44
N VAL A 256 9.29 13.42 -11.10
CA VAL A 256 8.48 14.47 -10.48
C VAL A 256 7.45 15.07 -11.43
N LEU A 257 6.29 15.41 -10.88
CA LEU A 257 5.16 16.04 -11.53
C LEU A 257 4.78 17.37 -10.84
N PRO A 258 4.44 18.42 -11.61
CA PRO A 258 4.63 18.53 -13.06
C PRO A 258 6.10 18.45 -13.47
N THR A 259 6.39 18.21 -14.75
CA THR A 259 7.79 18.17 -15.23
C THR A 259 8.50 19.51 -14.97
N LYS A 260 7.75 20.61 -14.95
CA LYS A 260 8.21 21.96 -14.57
C LYS A 260 7.80 22.32 -13.14
N TYR A 261 7.95 21.41 -12.19
CA TYR A 261 7.52 21.56 -10.79
C TYR A 261 8.00 22.84 -10.08
N GLN A 262 9.12 23.43 -10.51
CA GLN A 262 9.63 24.71 -9.98
C GLN A 262 8.91 25.95 -10.53
N SER A 263 8.01 25.80 -11.49
CA SER A 263 7.30 26.92 -12.11
C SER A 263 5.80 26.69 -12.13
N THR A 264 5.37 25.44 -12.17
CA THR A 264 3.97 25.08 -12.22
C THR A 264 3.58 24.02 -11.20
N PHE A 265 2.30 24.02 -10.87
CA PHE A 265 1.65 23.00 -10.05
C PHE A 265 0.31 22.61 -10.69
N CYS A 266 -0.24 21.47 -10.29
CA CYS A 266 -1.56 21.01 -10.68
C CYS A 266 -2.61 21.57 -9.73
N VAL A 267 -3.72 22.10 -10.26
CA VAL A 267 -4.81 22.58 -9.41
C VAL A 267 -5.50 21.36 -8.78
N PRO A 268 -5.55 21.24 -7.43
CA PRO A 268 -6.17 20.10 -6.78
C PRO A 268 -7.64 19.93 -7.16
N LYS A 269 -8.03 18.70 -7.51
CA LYS A 269 -9.42 18.31 -7.79
C LYS A 269 -9.63 16.86 -7.39
N ASP A 270 -10.78 16.56 -6.79
CA ASP A 270 -11.12 15.21 -6.37
C ASP A 270 -11.06 14.22 -7.53
N GLY A 271 -10.31 13.12 -7.34
CA GLY A 271 -10.16 12.05 -8.33
C GLY A 271 -9.35 12.43 -9.57
N VAL A 272 -8.61 13.55 -9.53
CA VAL A 272 -7.71 13.97 -10.61
C VAL A 272 -6.29 13.93 -10.11
N ASP A 273 -5.48 13.07 -10.71
CA ASP A 273 -4.06 12.96 -10.38
C ASP A 273 -3.21 14.11 -10.93
N ALA A 274 -2.03 14.27 -10.33
CA ALA A 274 -0.98 15.10 -10.87
C ALA A 274 -0.59 14.60 -12.28
N ARG A 275 -0.17 15.53 -13.15
CA ARG A 275 0.19 15.21 -14.54
C ARG A 275 1.42 16.00 -14.98
N ALA A 276 2.05 15.54 -16.06
CA ALA A 276 3.28 16.15 -16.58
C ALA A 276 3.10 17.65 -16.92
N GLU A 277 1.95 18.01 -17.48
CA GLU A 277 1.63 19.37 -17.89
C GLU A 277 0.50 19.95 -17.07
N CYS A 278 0.82 20.89 -16.18
CA CYS A 278 -0.17 21.60 -15.37
C CYS A 278 -0.07 23.11 -15.57
N SER A 279 -1.20 23.80 -15.38
CA SER A 279 -1.37 25.23 -15.70
C SER A 279 -1.33 26.15 -14.48
N GLY A 280 -1.27 25.62 -13.26
CA GLY A 280 -1.19 26.45 -12.06
C GLY A 280 0.19 27.11 -11.96
N ASN A 281 0.24 28.41 -11.63
CA ASN A 281 1.47 29.16 -11.41
C ASN A 281 1.58 29.56 -9.93
N TYR A 282 2.72 29.28 -9.31
CA TYR A 282 2.94 29.56 -7.90
C TYR A 282 2.70 31.03 -7.53
N THR A 283 3.04 32.00 -8.38
CA THR A 283 2.85 33.43 -8.05
C THR A 283 1.38 33.83 -7.93
N ASP A 284 0.46 33.04 -8.50
CA ASP A 284 -0.98 33.30 -8.42
C ASP A 284 -1.55 32.95 -7.04
N VAL A 285 -0.89 32.03 -6.32
CA VAL A 285 -1.34 31.50 -5.03
C VAL A 285 -0.40 31.85 -3.88
N ILE A 286 0.87 32.10 -4.17
CA ILE A 286 1.91 32.52 -3.25
C ILE A 286 2.66 33.68 -3.92
N PRO A 287 2.23 34.95 -3.71
CA PRO A 287 2.76 36.09 -4.45
C PRO A 287 4.28 36.32 -4.31
N ALA A 288 4.86 35.93 -3.18
CA ALA A 288 6.29 36.06 -2.89
C ALA A 288 7.14 34.91 -3.44
N TYR A 289 6.55 33.95 -4.17
CA TYR A 289 7.22 32.74 -4.61
C TYR A 289 8.47 33.02 -5.46
N GLU A 290 9.53 32.26 -5.18
CA GLU A 290 10.74 32.22 -5.98
C GLU A 290 11.12 30.77 -6.32
N THR A 291 11.61 30.54 -7.54
CA THR A 291 11.92 29.19 -8.04
C THR A 291 12.94 28.43 -7.19
N GLN A 292 13.81 29.16 -6.49
CA GLN A 292 14.84 28.63 -5.58
C GLN A 292 14.30 28.02 -4.28
N TRP A 293 13.00 28.20 -3.99
CA TRP A 293 12.34 27.55 -2.85
C TRP A 293 12.24 26.03 -3.03
N TRP A 294 12.33 25.57 -4.28
CA TRP A 294 12.51 24.16 -4.60
C TRP A 294 13.97 23.77 -4.66
N LYS A 295 14.33 22.75 -3.89
CA LYS A 295 15.64 22.10 -3.89
C LYS A 295 15.49 20.68 -4.44
N HIS A 296 16.42 20.27 -5.30
CA HIS A 296 16.47 18.93 -5.87
C HIS A 296 17.77 18.24 -5.46
N ASP A 297 17.64 17.07 -4.83
CA ASP A 297 18.75 16.15 -4.62
C ASP A 297 18.67 15.04 -5.68
N ALA A 298 19.60 15.09 -6.63
CA ALA A 298 19.65 14.13 -7.73
C ALA A 298 20.11 12.73 -7.29
N ALA A 299 20.88 12.60 -6.20
CA ALA A 299 21.35 11.30 -5.73
C ALA A 299 20.22 10.50 -5.08
N GLN A 300 19.35 11.20 -4.36
CA GLN A 300 18.20 10.60 -3.67
C GLN A 300 16.89 10.72 -4.46
N HIS A 301 16.91 11.43 -5.61
CA HIS A 301 15.72 11.77 -6.39
C HIS A 301 14.61 12.39 -5.53
N THR A 302 14.99 13.41 -4.74
CA THR A 302 14.08 14.11 -3.82
C THR A 302 13.91 15.58 -4.17
N PHE A 303 12.71 16.09 -3.94
CA PHE A 303 12.29 17.45 -4.28
C PHE A 303 11.72 18.09 -3.02
N THR A 304 12.35 19.15 -2.52
CA THR A 304 11.94 19.81 -1.29
C THR A 304 11.45 21.22 -1.60
N LEU A 305 10.22 21.53 -1.20
CA LEU A 305 9.71 22.90 -1.17
C LEU A 305 9.91 23.45 0.23
N GLU A 306 10.53 24.62 0.33
CA GLU A 306 10.71 25.36 1.58
C GLU A 306 10.25 26.80 1.40
N ILE A 307 9.23 27.20 2.16
CA ILE A 307 8.66 28.55 2.14
C ILE A 307 9.32 29.37 3.26
N PRO A 308 10.01 30.48 2.96
CA PRO A 308 10.54 31.37 3.99
C PRO A 308 9.45 31.95 4.89
N GLU A 309 9.79 32.41 6.10
CA GLU A 309 8.83 32.93 7.09
C GLU A 309 7.90 34.03 6.54
N GLY A 310 8.44 34.95 5.72
CA GLY A 310 7.66 36.01 5.06
C GLY A 310 7.05 35.63 3.72
N GLY A 311 7.18 34.37 3.29
CA GLY A 311 6.72 33.88 1.99
C GLY A 311 5.31 33.30 1.98
N PHE A 312 4.69 33.12 3.15
CA PHE A 312 3.35 32.55 3.27
C PHE A 312 2.27 33.52 2.73
N PRO A 313 1.23 32.99 2.06
CA PRO A 313 0.16 33.81 1.50
C PRO A 313 -0.77 34.37 2.60
N GLU A 314 -1.53 35.41 2.27
CA GLU A 314 -2.55 35.98 3.16
C GLU A 314 -3.83 35.12 3.24
N LYS A 315 -4.00 34.20 2.28
CA LYS A 315 -5.15 33.28 2.18
C LYS A 315 -4.64 31.86 2.05
N GLU A 316 -5.33 30.94 2.72
CA GLU A 316 -5.04 29.52 2.60
C GLU A 316 -5.23 29.11 1.14
N THR A 317 -4.27 28.34 0.64
CA THR A 317 -4.26 27.88 -0.74
C THR A 317 -3.82 26.43 -0.82
N GLN A 318 -4.13 25.78 -1.93
CA GLN A 318 -3.75 24.40 -2.18
C GLN A 318 -3.10 24.28 -3.55
N ILE A 319 -2.05 23.48 -3.59
CA ILE A 319 -1.34 23.09 -4.80
C ILE A 319 -1.24 21.56 -4.83
N MET A 320 -1.17 20.98 -6.02
CA MET A 320 -0.89 19.56 -6.18
C MET A 320 0.39 19.37 -6.99
N VAL A 321 1.24 18.49 -6.47
CA VAL A 321 2.43 17.96 -7.14
C VAL A 321 2.40 16.44 -7.03
N GLY A 322 3.37 15.74 -7.58
CA GLY A 322 3.41 14.30 -7.43
C GLY A 322 4.61 13.63 -8.06
N CYS A 323 4.53 12.31 -8.15
CA CYS A 323 5.49 11.50 -8.90
C CYS A 323 4.75 10.48 -9.77
N GLN A 324 5.32 10.17 -10.93
CA GLN A 324 4.90 9.03 -11.76
C GLN A 324 6.06 8.06 -11.94
N LYS A 325 5.77 6.80 -12.31
CA LYS A 325 6.80 5.84 -12.68
C LYS A 325 7.61 6.34 -13.88
N SER A 326 8.93 6.28 -13.79
CA SER A 326 9.87 6.61 -14.86
C SER A 326 9.64 5.72 -16.08
N LYS A 327 9.64 6.30 -17.29
CA LYS A 327 9.51 5.53 -18.54
C LYS A 327 10.79 4.80 -18.95
N LYS A 328 11.91 5.10 -18.30
CA LYS A 328 13.26 4.64 -18.69
C LYS A 328 13.50 3.14 -18.50
N GLU A 329 12.66 2.44 -17.74
CA GLU A 329 12.77 0.97 -17.57
C GLU A 329 11.95 0.15 -18.58
N ALA A 330 11.16 0.79 -19.45
CA ALA A 330 10.47 0.09 -20.55
C ALA A 330 11.37 -0.14 -21.79
N ALA A 331 12.61 0.37 -21.77
CA ALA A 331 13.54 0.33 -22.91
C ALA A 331 14.74 -0.60 -22.66
N GLY A 332 14.49 -1.76 -22.06
CA GLY A 332 15.42 -2.87 -21.99
C GLY A 332 15.04 -3.96 -22.98
N THR A 333 15.84 -4.07 -24.06
CA THR A 333 15.82 -5.07 -25.15
C THR A 333 14.68 -5.03 -26.17
N ASP A 334 15.10 -4.86 -27.42
CA ASP A 334 14.31 -4.89 -28.65
C ASP A 334 13.42 -6.14 -28.75
N ASN A 335 12.10 -5.93 -28.83
CA ASN A 335 11.31 -6.29 -29.98
C ASN A 335 9.88 -5.75 -29.82
N GLU A 336 9.35 -5.32 -30.94
CA GLU A 336 7.98 -4.92 -31.21
C GLU A 336 6.96 -5.88 -30.58
N VAL A 337 6.53 -5.59 -29.35
CA VAL A 337 5.30 -6.13 -28.79
C VAL A 337 4.32 -5.00 -28.74
N ARG A 338 3.47 -5.01 -29.77
CA ARG A 338 2.17 -4.38 -29.86
C ARG A 338 1.55 -4.20 -28.47
N GLU A 339 1.14 -2.97 -28.18
CA GLU A 339 0.21 -2.63 -27.10
C GLU A 339 -0.99 -3.58 -27.16
N GLU A 340 -0.91 -4.66 -26.40
CA GLU A 340 -2.07 -5.35 -25.87
C GLU A 340 -2.25 -4.77 -24.48
N ALA A 341 -3.38 -4.11 -24.28
CA ALA A 341 -3.77 -3.42 -23.07
C ALA A 341 -3.71 -4.37 -21.86
N SER A 342 -2.56 -4.39 -21.18
CA SER A 342 -2.49 -4.76 -19.78
C SER A 342 -3.10 -3.60 -19.02
N SER A 343 -4.16 -3.83 -18.25
CA SER A 343 -4.83 -2.83 -17.40
C SER A 343 -3.96 -2.42 -16.20
N ASP A 344 -2.66 -2.23 -16.42
CA ASP A 344 -1.59 -2.23 -15.42
C ASP A 344 -0.76 -0.94 -15.54
N SER A 345 -1.44 0.17 -15.83
CA SER A 345 -0.81 1.49 -15.81
C SER A 345 -0.31 1.78 -14.40
N PRO A 346 0.98 2.10 -14.21
CA PRO A 346 1.53 2.44 -12.89
C PRO A 346 0.77 3.61 -12.29
N THR A 347 0.45 3.50 -11.00
CA THR A 347 -0.38 4.52 -10.34
C THR A 347 0.44 5.79 -10.08
N VAL A 348 -0.18 6.96 -10.25
CA VAL A 348 0.44 8.26 -9.99
C VAL A 348 0.34 8.58 -8.50
N CYS A 349 1.45 8.98 -7.90
CA CYS A 349 1.49 9.45 -6.52
C CYS A 349 1.22 10.96 -6.49
N SER A 350 -0.05 11.33 -6.29
CA SER A 350 -0.51 12.71 -6.19
C SER A 350 -0.45 13.21 -4.76
N VAL A 351 0.03 14.44 -4.56
CA VAL A 351 0.24 15.07 -3.25
C VAL A 351 -0.45 16.42 -3.20
N ASP A 352 -1.48 16.51 -2.37
CA ASP A 352 -2.18 17.75 -2.07
C ASP A 352 -1.47 18.50 -0.95
N VAL A 353 -0.92 19.66 -1.28
CA VAL A 353 -0.19 20.51 -0.33
C VAL A 353 -1.07 21.70 0.01
N THR A 354 -1.50 21.76 1.27
CA THR A 354 -2.21 22.91 1.84
C THR A 354 -1.21 23.87 2.45
N ILE A 355 -1.27 25.14 2.06
CA ILE A 355 -0.38 26.19 2.55
C ILE A 355 -1.22 27.17 3.35
N GLU A 356 -0.92 27.28 4.65
CA GLU A 356 -1.69 28.10 5.57
C GLU A 356 -1.56 29.60 5.25
N ALA A 357 -2.64 30.33 5.57
CA ALA A 357 -2.62 31.78 5.59
C ALA A 357 -1.81 32.29 6.78
N VAL A 358 -1.03 33.35 6.57
CA VAL A 358 -0.58 34.22 7.66
C VAL A 358 -1.39 35.51 7.61
N ALA A 359 -1.94 35.90 8.76
CA ALA A 359 -2.58 37.21 8.87
C ALA A 359 -1.49 38.28 8.73
N SER A 360 -1.59 39.11 7.68
CA SER A 360 -0.77 40.31 7.54
C SER A 360 -0.89 41.14 8.82
N SER A 361 0.21 41.22 9.58
CA SER A 361 0.32 42.13 10.73
C SER A 361 0.47 43.55 10.20
N ALA A 362 -0.57 44.07 9.53
CA ALA A 362 -0.65 45.47 9.17
C ALA A 362 -0.95 46.29 10.43
N SER A 363 0.13 46.66 11.13
CA SER A 363 0.29 47.89 11.90
C SER A 363 -0.93 48.42 12.65
N LEU A 364 -1.02 48.11 13.95
CA LEU A 364 -1.60 49.04 14.93
C LEU A 364 -0.66 50.26 15.03
N SER A 365 -0.65 51.14 14.02
CA SER A 365 -0.19 52.51 14.22
C SER A 365 -1.26 53.21 15.06
N GLY A 366 -1.09 53.12 16.38
CA GLY A 366 -1.84 53.91 17.35
C GLY A 366 -1.58 55.39 17.12
N GLY A 367 -2.31 55.97 16.17
CA GLY A 367 -2.45 57.41 16.02
C GLY A 367 -3.34 57.96 17.13
N VAL A 368 -2.85 57.97 18.37
CA VAL A 368 -3.34 58.92 19.36
C VAL A 368 -2.71 60.27 19.03
N ALA A 369 -3.38 61.01 18.15
CA ALA A 369 -3.10 62.41 17.93
C ALA A 369 -3.13 63.13 19.27
N GLY A 370 -1.98 63.69 19.65
CA GLY A 370 -1.82 64.48 20.85
C GLY A 370 -2.80 65.65 20.86
N VAL A 371 -3.57 65.77 21.93
CA VAL A 371 -4.14 67.04 22.36
C VAL A 371 -3.40 67.42 23.65
N PHE A 372 -2.32 68.17 23.46
CA PHE A 372 -1.74 68.98 24.53
C PHE A 372 -2.74 70.12 24.82
N SER A 373 -3.34 70.13 26.00
CA SER A 373 -3.89 71.35 26.59
C SER A 373 -3.48 71.40 28.06
N TRP A 374 -2.46 72.21 28.30
CA TRP A 374 -1.98 72.61 29.62
C TRP A 374 -2.86 73.78 30.07
N PHE A 375 -3.39 73.76 31.30
CA PHE A 375 -3.20 74.82 32.31
C PHE A 375 -3.81 74.42 33.67
N CYS A 376 -2.90 74.36 34.66
CA CYS A 376 -2.96 74.71 36.08
C CYS A 376 -4.31 74.72 36.84
N SER A 377 -4.39 74.03 37.99
CA SER A 377 -4.00 74.62 39.29
C SER A 377 -4.47 73.81 40.52
N VAL A 378 -3.52 73.65 41.45
CA VAL A 378 -3.62 73.79 42.92
C VAL A 378 -4.37 72.74 43.76
N GLY A 379 -3.60 72.20 44.73
CA GLY A 379 -4.05 71.67 46.03
C GLY A 379 -4.30 70.16 46.01
N ALA A 380 -3.93 69.35 47.00
CA ALA A 380 -3.22 69.55 48.27
C ALA A 380 -3.04 68.13 48.85
N PHE A 381 -1.89 67.85 49.47
CA PHE A 381 -1.64 66.89 50.56
C PHE A 381 -2.58 65.67 50.75
N LEU A 382 -2.04 64.45 50.75
CA LEU A 382 -1.60 63.78 51.97
C LEU A 382 -1.03 62.38 51.67
N THR A 383 0.04 62.09 52.40
CA THR A 383 0.78 60.84 52.56
C THR A 383 -0.08 59.67 53.05
N VAL A 384 0.31 58.43 52.72
CA VAL A 384 0.73 57.38 53.70
C VAL A 384 1.09 56.09 52.96
N SER A 385 2.26 55.56 53.33
CA SER A 385 2.90 54.30 52.94
C SER A 385 2.21 53.04 53.47
N CYS A 386 2.29 51.93 52.72
CA CYS A 386 2.75 50.59 53.15
C CYS A 386 2.42 49.57 52.04
N LEU A 387 3.40 48.90 51.42
CA LEU A 387 4.15 47.73 51.86
C LEU A 387 3.42 46.40 51.58
N MET A 388 3.98 45.65 50.63
CA MET A 388 4.06 44.19 50.48
C MET A 388 2.95 43.29 51.04
N MET A 389 2.31 42.53 50.15
CA MET A 389 2.46 41.07 50.04
C MET A 389 1.80 40.54 48.76
#